data_AF-A0A7L9SMB0-F1
#
_entry.id   AF-A0A7L9SMB0-F1
#
_cell.length_a   1.000
_cell.length_b   1.000
_cell.length_c   1.000
_cell.angle_alpha   90.00
_cell.angle_beta   90.00
_cell.angle_gamma   90.00
#
_symmetry.space_group_name_H-M   'P 1'
#
loop_
_entity.id
_entity.type
_entity.pdbx_description
1 polymer ?
#
loop_
_entity_poly.entity_id
_entity_poly.type
_entity_poly.pdbx_seq_one_letter_code
_entity_poly.pdbx_strand_id
1 'polypeptide(L)'
;MEVDDLRGRHLMVPEQESPGEFQSFLDAHPELDVERTHRFYDMDTFNRCEQSGDLLLTLDAWSGVHPSLTTVPVRWDLRVPYGLLYAKRPDDRVRGFIAVVKRMLRRRPFNMNGDELLIYEYF
;
A
#
# COMPACT_ATOMS: atom_id res chain seq x y z
N MET A 1 7.53 5.60 -13.06
CA MET A 1 8.90 5.28 -12.62
C MET A 1 9.07 3.78 -12.76
N GLU A 2 10.06 3.37 -13.55
CA GLU A 2 10.47 1.96 -13.68
C GLU A 2 11.32 1.56 -12.46
N VAL A 3 11.52 0.26 -12.22
CA VAL A 3 12.38 -0.20 -11.10
C VAL A 3 13.83 0.26 -11.30
N ASP A 4 14.31 0.25 -12.55
CA ASP A 4 15.67 0.65 -12.90
C ASP A 4 15.99 2.12 -12.57
N ASP A 5 14.97 2.99 -12.50
CA ASP A 5 15.12 4.40 -12.11
C ASP A 5 15.54 4.56 -10.63
N LEU A 6 15.40 3.50 -9.82
CA LEU A 6 15.75 3.49 -8.40
C LEU A 6 17.21 3.14 -8.13
N ARG A 7 17.99 2.73 -9.13
CA ARG A 7 19.37 2.27 -8.91
C ARG A 7 20.23 3.39 -8.30
N GLY A 8 20.88 3.08 -7.18
CA GLY A 8 21.69 4.05 -6.43
C GLY A 8 20.86 5.11 -5.67
N ARG A 9 19.55 4.91 -5.55
CA ARG A 9 18.66 5.72 -4.71
C ARG A 9 18.28 4.90 -3.48
N HIS A 10 18.19 5.59 -2.34
CA HIS A 10 17.74 5.00 -1.10
C HIS A 10 16.20 5.04 -1.02
N LEU A 11 15.59 3.88 -0.75
CA LEU A 11 14.15 3.66 -0.75
C LEU A 11 13.67 3.26 0.65
N MET A 12 12.86 4.12 1.25
CA MET A 12 12.13 3.81 2.47
C MET A 12 10.87 3.01 2.17
N VAL A 13 10.70 1.87 2.85
CA VAL A 13 9.51 0.99 2.72
C VAL A 13 8.97 0.64 4.12
N PRO A 14 7.67 0.36 4.27
CA PRO A 14 7.12 0.00 5.57
C PRO A 14 7.44 -1.45 5.91
N GLU A 15 7.76 -1.71 7.18
CA GLU A 15 7.97 -3.07 7.67
C GLU A 15 6.71 -3.95 7.46
N GLN A 16 6.89 -5.11 6.82
CA GLN A 16 5.82 -6.07 6.55
C GLN A 16 5.72 -7.10 7.68
N GLU A 17 4.49 -7.46 8.06
CA GLU A 17 4.22 -8.47 9.11
C GLU A 17 4.36 -9.89 8.57
N SER A 18 4.09 -10.07 7.28
CA SER A 18 4.21 -11.34 6.58
C SER A 18 4.83 -11.13 5.19
N PRO A 19 5.61 -12.09 4.69
CA PRO A 19 6.05 -12.09 3.29
C PRO A 19 4.83 -12.19 2.38
N GLY A 20 4.70 -11.22 1.48
CA GLY A 20 3.71 -11.21 0.40
C GLY A 20 4.38 -10.87 -0.93
N GLU A 21 3.58 -10.56 -1.95
CA GLU A 21 4.07 -10.17 -3.28
C GLU A 21 5.11 -9.05 -3.21
N PHE A 22 4.95 -8.11 -2.28
CA PHE A 22 5.90 -7.02 -2.09
C PHE A 22 7.27 -7.49 -1.58
N GLN A 23 7.31 -8.46 -0.66
CA GLN A 23 8.59 -9.02 -0.21
C GLN A 23 9.27 -9.80 -1.34
N SER A 24 8.50 -10.60 -2.09
CA SER A 24 9.03 -11.31 -3.27
C SER A 24 9.56 -10.36 -4.34
N PHE A 25 8.93 -9.20 -4.52
CA PHE A 25 9.43 -8.14 -5.40
C PHE A 25 10.79 -7.61 -4.92
N LEU A 26 10.94 -7.28 -3.62
CA LEU A 26 12.22 -6.81 -3.08
C LEU A 26 13.31 -7.90 -3.18
N ASP A 27 12.97 -9.15 -2.95
CA ASP A 27 13.91 -10.28 -3.05
C ASP A 27 14.40 -10.49 -4.50
N ALA A 28 13.56 -10.18 -5.49
CA ALA A 28 13.92 -10.22 -6.91
C ALA A 28 14.78 -9.02 -7.35
N HIS A 29 14.87 -7.98 -6.52
CA HIS A 29 15.60 -6.74 -6.78
C HIS A 29 16.61 -6.41 -5.67
N PRO A 30 17.61 -7.29 -5.41
CA PRO A 30 18.60 -7.09 -4.34
C PRO A 30 19.53 -5.89 -4.58
N GLU A 31 19.52 -5.31 -5.79
CA GLU A 31 20.25 -4.08 -6.12
C GLU A 31 19.63 -2.81 -5.52
N LEU A 32 18.39 -2.88 -5.02
CA LEU A 32 17.73 -1.75 -4.38
C LEU A 32 18.29 -1.52 -2.98
N ASP A 33 18.58 -0.26 -2.67
CA ASP A 33 19.01 0.17 -1.34
C ASP A 33 17.78 0.52 -0.50
N VAL A 34 17.42 -0.35 0.44
CA VAL A 34 16.12 -0.31 1.12
C VAL A 34 16.26 -0.14 2.63
N GLU A 35 15.66 0.93 3.16
CA GLU A 35 15.45 1.12 4.60
C GLU A 35 14.03 0.67 5.00
N ARG A 36 13.96 -0.11 6.08
CA ARG A 36 12.70 -0.47 6.73
C ARG A 36 12.30 0.62 7.72
N THR A 37 11.19 1.27 7.43
CA THR A 37 10.52 2.20 8.35
C THR A 37 9.55 1.46 9.28
N HIS A 38 8.95 2.18 10.23
CA HIS A 38 7.86 1.64 11.03
C HIS A 38 6.68 1.20 10.15
N ARG A 39 5.92 0.21 10.63
CA ARG A 39 4.78 -0.39 9.92
C ARG A 39 3.77 0.64 9.40
N PHE A 40 3.50 1.67 10.20
CA PHE A 40 2.53 2.69 9.88
C PHE A 40 3.23 4.00 9.54
N TYR A 41 2.89 4.56 8.38
CA TYR A 41 3.32 5.90 8.04
C TYR A 41 2.58 6.93 8.88
N ASP A 42 3.39 7.76 9.51
CA ASP A 42 3.01 8.93 10.27
C ASP A 42 3.74 10.15 9.70
N MET A 43 3.41 11.33 10.25
CA MET A 43 4.03 12.58 9.81
C MET A 43 5.55 12.56 9.98
N ASP A 44 6.06 11.91 11.02
CA ASP A 44 7.51 11.81 11.27
C ASP A 44 8.22 11.04 10.15
N THR A 45 7.58 10.01 9.60
CA THR A 45 8.13 9.28 8.46
C THR A 45 8.23 10.15 7.20
N PHE A 46 7.21 10.95 6.91
CA PHE A 46 7.27 11.91 5.79
C PHE A 46 8.32 13.00 6.01
N ASN A 47 8.42 13.52 7.23
CA ASN A 47 9.44 14.52 7.58
C ASN A 47 10.86 13.97 7.43
N ARG A 48 11.11 12.72 7.86
CA ARG A 48 12.43 12.09 7.69
C ARG A 48 12.78 11.91 6.22
N CYS A 49 11.84 11.43 5.40
CA CYS A 49 12.03 11.28 3.96
C CYS A 49 12.37 12.63 3.29
N GLU A 50 11.71 13.72 3.69
CA GLU A 50 12.03 15.06 3.20
C GLU A 50 13.45 15.49 3.60
N GLN A 51 13.85 15.27 4.85
CA GLN A 51 15.15 15.67 5.37
C GLN A 51 16.32 14.87 4.79
N SER A 52 16.14 13.57 4.56
CA SER A 52 17.19 12.71 3.98
C SER A 52 17.25 12.78 2.46
N GLY A 53 16.17 13.23 1.80
CA GLY A 53 16.06 13.23 0.34
C GLY A 53 15.80 11.84 -0.25
N ASP A 54 15.36 10.90 0.58
CA ASP A 54 15.08 9.52 0.19
C ASP A 54 13.77 9.41 -0.60
N LEU A 55 13.63 8.29 -1.30
CA LEU A 55 12.36 7.93 -1.93
C LEU A 55 11.50 7.18 -0.91
N LEU A 56 10.21 7.50 -0.83
CA LEU A 56 9.26 6.80 0.02
C LEU A 56 8.22 6.09 -0.85
N LEU A 57 8.16 4.76 -0.76
CA LEU A 57 7.13 3.99 -1.46
C LEU A 57 5.81 4.09 -0.69
N THR A 58 4.78 4.69 -1.30
CA THR A 58 3.50 4.93 -0.63
C THR A 58 2.32 4.47 -1.47
N LEU A 59 1.16 4.27 -0.83
CA LEU A 59 -0.12 4.15 -1.52
C LEU A 59 -0.56 5.53 -2.03
N ASP A 60 -1.30 5.54 -3.14
CA ASP A 60 -1.88 6.74 -3.74
C ASP A 60 -2.80 7.54 -2.80
N ALA A 61 -3.41 6.88 -1.82
CA ALA A 61 -4.18 7.51 -0.74
C ALA A 61 -3.38 8.58 0.05
N TRP A 62 -2.04 8.51 0.04
CA TRP A 62 -1.15 9.47 0.70
C TRP A 62 -0.65 10.56 -0.24
N SER A 63 -1.12 10.60 -1.50
CA SER A 63 -0.71 11.61 -2.48
C SER A 63 -1.04 13.01 -1.97
N GLY A 64 -0.02 13.87 -1.92
CA GLY A 64 -0.15 15.26 -1.48
C GLY A 64 -0.28 15.44 0.04
N VAL A 65 0.03 14.41 0.85
CA VAL A 65 0.00 14.53 2.33
C VAL A 65 1.03 15.54 2.86
N HIS A 66 2.19 15.66 2.21
CA HIS A 66 3.26 16.56 2.61
C HIS A 66 3.61 17.52 1.46
N PRO A 67 3.61 18.86 1.67
CA PRO A 67 3.74 19.85 0.59
C PRO A 67 5.10 19.83 -0.11
N SER A 68 6.16 19.36 0.56
CA SER A 68 7.50 19.24 -0.04
C SER A 68 7.71 17.92 -0.79
N LEU A 69 6.74 16.99 -0.75
CA LEU A 69 6.86 15.70 -1.42
C LEU A 69 5.95 15.66 -2.66
N THR A 70 6.49 15.15 -3.77
CA THR A 70 5.74 14.89 -4.99
C THR A 70 5.56 13.40 -5.19
N THR A 71 4.32 12.96 -5.37
CA THR A 71 4.00 11.56 -5.66
C THR A 71 4.19 11.28 -7.15
N VAL A 72 5.04 10.31 -7.47
CA VAL A 72 5.26 9.84 -8.84
C VAL A 72 4.76 8.39 -8.95
N PRO A 73 3.85 8.08 -9.89
CA PRO A 73 3.36 6.71 -10.05
C PRO A 73 4.47 5.78 -10.53
N VAL A 74 4.54 4.61 -9.90
CA VAL A 74 5.40 3.50 -10.34
C VAL A 74 4.75 2.73 -11.48
N ARG A 75 5.56 2.02 -12.27
CA ARG A 75 5.12 1.12 -13.35
C ARG A 75 5.53 -0.33 -13.05
N TRP A 76 5.37 -0.72 -11.81
CA TRP A 76 5.74 -2.05 -11.34
C TRP A 76 4.51 -2.95 -11.41
N ASP A 77 4.70 -4.22 -11.77
CA ASP A 77 3.63 -5.22 -11.73
C ASP A 77 3.47 -5.78 -10.31
N LEU A 78 3.22 -4.87 -9.36
CA LEU A 78 2.99 -5.18 -7.95
C LEU A 78 1.57 -4.80 -7.57
N ARG A 79 0.83 -5.74 -7.00
CA ARG A 79 -0.53 -5.51 -6.51
C ARG A 79 -0.53 -5.58 -4.99
N VAL A 80 -1.18 -4.61 -4.35
CA VAL A 80 -1.35 -4.61 -2.89
C VAL A 80 -2.81 -4.97 -2.60
N PRO A 81 -3.10 -6.18 -2.06
CA PRO A 81 -4.46 -6.54 -1.73
C PRO A 81 -4.99 -5.66 -0.61
N TYR A 82 -6.20 -5.14 -0.78
CA TYR A 82 -6.90 -4.38 0.25
C TYR A 82 -8.31 -4.92 0.44
N GLY A 83 -8.86 -4.72 1.65
CA GLY A 83 -10.05 -5.44 2.07
C GLY A 83 -10.73 -4.82 3.27
N LEU A 84 -11.97 -5.26 3.51
CA LEU A 84 -12.64 -5.04 4.78
C LEU A 84 -12.40 -6.24 5.69
N LEU A 85 -11.91 -5.98 6.90
CA LEU A 85 -11.82 -6.96 7.97
C LEU A 85 -13.09 -6.89 8.83
N TYR A 86 -13.77 -8.02 8.99
CA TYR A 86 -14.93 -8.13 9.88
C TYR A 86 -15.01 -9.54 10.51
N ALA A 87 -15.78 -9.67 11.59
CA ALA A 87 -15.91 -10.91 12.32
C ALA A 87 -16.48 -12.05 11.44
N LYS A 88 -15.97 -13.27 11.57
CA LYS A 88 -16.49 -14.47 10.88
C LYS A 88 -17.99 -14.70 11.06
N ARG A 89 -18.50 -14.35 12.24
CA ARG A 89 -19.93 -14.38 12.57
C ARG A 89 -20.37 -12.95 12.89
N PRO A 90 -20.57 -12.11 11.87
CA PRO A 90 -20.97 -10.73 12.08
C PRO A 90 -22.40 -10.67 12.64
N ASP A 91 -22.79 -9.56 13.25
CA ASP A 91 -24.22 -9.34 13.55
C ASP A 91 -24.99 -8.92 12.28
N ASP A 92 -26.31 -8.73 12.39
CA ASP A 92 -27.13 -8.34 11.24
C ASP A 92 -26.77 -6.95 10.69
N ARG A 93 -26.24 -6.06 11.52
CA ARG A 93 -25.84 -4.71 11.10
C ARG A 93 -24.60 -4.76 10.22
N VAL A 94 -23.58 -5.51 10.66
CA VAL A 94 -22.36 -5.73 9.89
C VAL A 94 -22.67 -6.51 8.61
N ARG A 95 -23.51 -7.56 8.65
CA ARG A 95 -23.99 -8.24 7.43
C ARG A 95 -24.64 -7.28 6.45
N GLY A 96 -25.54 -6.43 6.93
CA GLY A 96 -26.24 -5.43 6.12
C GLY A 96 -25.26 -4.45 5.46
N PHE A 97 -24.30 -3.94 6.24
CA PHE A 97 -23.25 -3.05 5.73
C PHE A 97 -22.42 -3.71 4.61
N ILE A 98 -21.92 -4.92 4.83
CA ILE A 98 -21.13 -5.66 3.82
C ILE A 98 -21.96 -5.91 2.55
N ALA A 99 -23.26 -6.20 2.67
CA ALA A 99 -24.13 -6.39 1.52
C ALA A 99 -24.31 -5.09 0.70
N VAL A 100 -24.39 -3.94 1.36
CA VAL A 100 -24.45 -2.63 0.70
C VAL A 100 -23.13 -2.33 -0.01
N VAL A 101 -21.99 -2.50 0.67
CA VAL A 101 -20.65 -2.30 0.07
C VAL A 101 -20.49 -3.17 -1.19
N LYS A 102 -20.78 -4.47 -1.10
CA LYS A 102 -20.74 -5.39 -2.25
C LYS A 102 -21.61 -4.91 -3.42
N ARG A 103 -22.79 -4.35 -3.14
CA ARG A 103 -23.70 -3.83 -4.18
C ARG A 103 -23.16 -2.55 -4.83
N MET A 104 -22.53 -1.67 -4.05
CA MET A 104 -21.94 -0.44 -4.57
C MET A 104 -20.75 -0.75 -5.48
N LEU A 105 -19.88 -1.66 -5.07
CA LEU A 105 -18.71 -2.06 -5.85
C LEU A 105 -19.07 -2.71 -7.20
N ARG A 106 -20.20 -3.43 -7.28
CA ARG A 106 -20.73 -3.96 -8.56
C ARG A 106 -21.23 -2.89 -9.52
N ARG A 107 -21.66 -1.72 -9.01
CA ARG A 107 -22.22 -0.63 -9.81
C ARG A 107 -21.17 0.36 -10.29
N ARG A 108 -20.10 0.52 -9.50
CA ARG A 108 -18.89 1.26 -9.86
C ARG A 108 -17.71 0.49 -9.28
N PRO A 109 -16.94 -0.24 -10.09
CA PRO A 109 -15.70 -0.82 -9.59
C PRO A 109 -14.83 0.33 -9.08
N PHE A 110 -14.48 0.24 -7.80
CA PHE A 110 -13.55 1.18 -7.18
C PHE A 110 -12.17 0.90 -7.80
N ASN A 111 -11.60 1.90 -8.48
CA ASN A 111 -10.34 1.76 -9.18
C ASN A 111 -9.30 2.65 -8.50
N MET A 112 -8.56 2.07 -7.57
CA MET A 112 -7.21 2.53 -7.22
C MET A 112 -6.32 1.46 -7.83
N ASN A 113 -5.42 1.85 -8.75
CA ASN A 113 -4.68 0.90 -9.58
C ASN A 113 -4.09 -0.26 -8.73
N GLY A 114 -4.63 -1.47 -8.92
CA GLY A 114 -4.24 -2.67 -8.16
C GLY A 114 -5.45 -3.43 -7.61
N ASP A 115 -6.08 -4.18 -8.50
CA ASP A 115 -7.09 -5.24 -8.43
C ASP A 115 -7.65 -5.77 -7.09
N GLU A 116 -8.98 -5.97 -7.13
CA GLU A 116 -9.89 -6.73 -6.26
C GLU A 116 -9.83 -6.54 -4.74
N LEU A 117 -10.96 -6.07 -4.19
CA LEU A 117 -11.22 -6.09 -2.75
C LEU A 117 -11.35 -7.54 -2.26
N LEU A 118 -10.31 -8.08 -1.64
CA LEU A 118 -10.36 -9.38 -0.97
C LEU A 118 -11.02 -9.21 0.40
N ILE A 119 -12.17 -9.87 0.59
CA ILE A 119 -12.82 -9.94 1.89
C ILE A 119 -12.24 -11.13 2.63
N TYR A 120 -11.46 -10.86 3.69
CA TYR A 120 -10.88 -11.89 4.53
C TYR A 120 -11.83 -12.24 5.69
N GLU A 121 -12.09 -13.53 5.88
CA GLU A 121 -12.72 -14.07 7.08
C GLU A 121 -11.66 -14.73 7.97
N TYR A 122 -11.30 -14.10 9.10
CA TYR A 122 -10.33 -14.65 10.07
C TYR A 122 -10.99 -15.49 11.18
N PHE A 123 -10.32 -16.58 11.58
CA PHE A 123 -10.77 -17.69 12.46
C PHE A 123 -11.40 -17.29 13.78
#